data_AF-A0A2A5YYP4-F1
#
_entry.id   AF-A0A2A5YYP4-F1
#
_cell.length_a   1.000
_cell.length_b   1.000
_cell.length_c   1.000
_cell.angle_alpha   90.00
_cell.angle_beta   90.00
_cell.angle_gamma   90.00
#
_symmetry.space_group_name_H-M   'P 1'
#
loop_
_entity.id
_entity.type
_entity.pdbx_description
1 polymer ?
#
loop_
_entity_poly.entity_id
_entity_poly.type
_entity_poly.pdbx_seq_one_letter_code
_entity_poly.pdbx_strand_id
1 'polypeptide(L)'
;MLLGISLAGMLLAGAAAPDDPLLRPIAPDHARQWLTPQAPARLYGGTYLVGFGGLSVALIRTRAGLILIDGAVPQAVPDIEAHIRALGFSIRDVKLILSTEPHYDHAGGLAALARDSGAQVVASAPAAAVLRQGGGDPDDPQAAWL
;
A
#
# COMPACT_ATOMS: atom_id res chain seq x y z
N MET A 1 32.16 -43.57 -31.87
CA MET A 1 30.99 -42.66 -31.86
C MET A 1 30.69 -42.33 -30.41
N LEU A 2 31.05 -41.12 -29.93
CA LEU A 2 30.73 -40.67 -28.58
C LEU A 2 29.27 -40.17 -28.54
N LEU A 3 28.43 -40.76 -27.69
CA LEU A 3 27.10 -40.24 -27.39
C LEU A 3 27.23 -38.97 -26.54
N GLY A 4 26.76 -37.84 -27.07
CA GLY A 4 26.57 -36.61 -26.30
C GLY A 4 25.29 -36.69 -25.47
N ILE A 5 25.44 -36.60 -24.15
CA ILE A 5 24.31 -36.47 -23.22
C ILE A 5 23.84 -35.01 -23.28
N SER A 6 22.67 -34.77 -23.88
CA SER A 6 22.02 -33.45 -23.83
C SER A 6 21.31 -33.29 -22.49
N LEU A 7 21.79 -32.36 -21.65
CA LEU A 7 21.13 -31.96 -20.41
C LEU A 7 19.96 -31.02 -20.77
N ALA A 8 18.74 -31.54 -20.77
CA ALA A 8 17.55 -30.71 -20.92
C ALA A 8 17.35 -29.88 -19.64
N GLY A 9 17.47 -28.55 -19.75
CA GLY A 9 17.20 -27.64 -18.64
C GLY A 9 15.70 -27.63 -18.31
N MET A 10 15.34 -28.11 -17.12
CA MET A 10 14.00 -27.90 -16.56
C MET A 10 13.81 -26.42 -16.22
N LEU A 11 12.95 -25.74 -16.98
CA LEU A 11 12.40 -24.45 -16.60
C LEU A 11 11.52 -24.65 -15.37
N LEU A 12 11.97 -24.16 -14.22
CA LEU A 12 11.11 -23.99 -13.04
C LEU A 12 10.09 -22.90 -13.37
N ALA A 13 8.86 -23.30 -13.73
CA ALA A 13 7.74 -22.38 -13.78
C ALA A 13 7.50 -21.85 -12.36
N GLY A 14 7.76 -20.56 -12.14
CA GLY A 14 7.41 -19.89 -10.88
C GLY A 14 5.90 -19.99 -10.67
N ALA A 15 5.49 -20.53 -9.52
CA ALA A 15 4.08 -20.55 -9.15
C ALA A 15 3.55 -19.11 -9.13
N ALA A 16 2.45 -18.87 -9.84
CA ALA A 16 1.75 -17.60 -9.76
C ALA A 16 1.35 -17.35 -8.29
N ALA A 17 1.59 -16.13 -7.80
CA ALA A 17 1.13 -15.73 -6.48
C ALA A 17 -0.41 -15.90 -6.41
N PRO A 18 -0.96 -16.32 -5.26
CA PRO A 18 -2.41 -16.40 -5.09
C PRO A 18 -3.05 -15.04 -5.36
N ASP A 19 -4.21 -15.03 -6.02
CA ASP A 19 -5.00 -13.83 -6.28
C ASP A 19 -5.48 -13.23 -4.94
N ASP A 20 -4.91 -12.08 -4.57
CA ASP A 20 -5.28 -11.34 -3.37
C ASP A 20 -6.30 -10.26 -3.74
N PRO A 21 -7.58 -10.39 -3.32
CA PRO A 21 -8.60 -9.42 -3.65
C PRO A 21 -8.30 -8.01 -3.09
N LEU A 22 -7.51 -7.89 -2.03
CA LEU A 22 -7.14 -6.60 -1.44
C LEU A 22 -6.02 -5.88 -2.20
N LEU A 23 -5.42 -6.51 -3.21
CA LEU A 23 -4.37 -5.93 -4.06
C LEU A 23 -4.83 -5.74 -5.50
N ARG A 24 -6.10 -6.05 -5.81
CA ARG A 24 -6.63 -5.95 -7.17
C ARG A 24 -6.57 -4.50 -7.67
N PRO A 25 -5.96 -4.25 -8.84
CA PRO A 25 -5.83 -2.90 -9.36
C PRO A 25 -7.19 -2.23 -9.59
N ILE A 26 -7.28 -0.96 -9.20
CA ILE A 26 -8.41 -0.06 -9.50
C ILE A 26 -7.93 1.21 -10.19
N ALA A 27 -8.84 1.94 -10.82
CA ALA A 27 -8.61 3.26 -11.41
C ALA A 27 -7.30 3.36 -12.23
N PRO A 28 -7.08 2.49 -13.23
CA PRO A 28 -5.78 2.35 -13.90
C PRO A 28 -5.29 3.64 -14.57
N ASP A 29 -6.19 4.53 -14.99
CA ASP A 29 -5.83 5.80 -15.61
C ASP A 29 -5.25 6.79 -14.59
N HIS A 30 -5.92 6.94 -13.45
CA HIS A 30 -5.43 7.78 -12.36
C HIS A 30 -4.20 7.17 -11.68
N ALA A 31 -4.17 5.85 -11.50
CA ALA A 31 -3.05 5.15 -10.89
C ALA A 31 -1.72 5.40 -11.61
N ARG A 32 -1.73 5.57 -12.95
CA ARG A 32 -0.51 5.93 -13.70
C ARG A 32 0.07 7.28 -13.29
N GLN A 33 -0.79 8.25 -12.96
CA GLN A 33 -0.36 9.57 -12.50
C GLN A 33 0.03 9.52 -11.02
N TRP A 34 -0.85 8.97 -10.19
CA TRP A 34 -0.69 8.89 -8.74
C TRP A 34 0.54 8.09 -8.30
N LEU A 35 0.74 6.91 -8.91
CA LEU A 35 1.82 5.99 -8.56
C LEU A 35 3.10 6.28 -9.36
N THR A 36 3.32 7.53 -9.76
CA THR A 36 4.59 7.94 -10.38
C THR A 36 5.74 7.54 -9.44
N PRO A 37 6.73 6.75 -9.90
CA PRO A 37 7.76 6.20 -9.01
C PRO A 37 8.55 7.29 -8.28
N GLN A 38 8.73 7.08 -6.97
CA GLN A 38 9.55 7.95 -6.13
C GLN A 38 10.28 7.10 -5.09
N ALA A 39 11.57 7.36 -4.87
CA ALA A 39 12.31 6.68 -3.82
C ALA A 39 11.81 7.13 -2.43
N PRO A 40 11.72 6.23 -1.45
CA PRO A 40 11.37 6.62 -0.09
C PRO A 40 12.44 7.55 0.49
N ALA A 41 12.00 8.56 1.21
CA ALA A 41 12.87 9.62 1.68
C ALA A 41 12.57 10.01 3.12
N ARG A 42 13.62 10.30 3.89
CA ARG A 42 13.47 10.93 5.19
C ARG A 42 13.18 12.41 5.00
N LEU A 43 12.08 12.89 5.58
CA LEU A 43 11.73 14.31 5.56
C LEU A 43 12.50 15.05 6.66
N TYR A 44 12.17 14.73 7.91
CA TYR A 44 12.79 15.35 9.08
C TYR A 44 12.57 14.47 10.30
N GLY A 45 13.54 14.45 11.23
CA GLY A 45 13.38 13.71 12.48
C GLY A 45 13.03 12.24 12.25
N GLY A 46 11.95 11.75 12.84
CA GLY A 46 11.44 10.38 12.65
C GLY A 46 10.41 10.23 11.53
N THR A 47 10.29 11.19 10.61
CA THR A 47 9.24 11.24 9.59
C THR A 47 9.81 10.96 8.20
N TYR A 48 9.10 10.14 7.43
CA TYR A 48 9.50 9.65 6.12
C TYR A 48 8.34 9.69 5.13
N LEU A 49 8.65 9.79 3.84
CA LEU A 49 7.74 9.47 2.75
C LEU A 49 8.03 8.05 2.26
N VAL A 50 6.96 7.28 2.13
CA VAL A 50 6.95 5.91 1.58
C VAL A 50 5.92 5.75 0.46
N GLY A 51 5.30 6.85 0.02
CA GLY A 51 4.37 6.90 -1.10
C GLY A 51 5.07 7.18 -2.43
N PHE A 52 4.38 7.94 -3.27
CA PHE A 52 4.66 8.11 -4.70
C PHE A 52 4.71 9.60 -5.06
N GLY A 53 5.10 9.90 -6.30
CA GLY A 53 5.15 11.28 -6.80
C GLY A 53 3.80 11.97 -6.87
N GLY A 54 2.70 11.22 -7.04
CA GLY A 54 1.35 11.77 -7.12
C GLY A 54 0.45 11.49 -5.92
N LEU A 55 0.84 10.60 -5.01
CA LEU A 55 0.13 10.30 -3.77
C LEU A 55 1.10 10.14 -2.62
N SER A 56 0.90 10.96 -1.58
CA SER A 56 1.70 10.87 -0.36
C SER A 56 1.23 9.73 0.51
N VAL A 57 2.18 8.91 0.98
CA VAL A 57 2.01 8.00 2.10
C VAL A 57 3.18 8.26 3.03
N ALA A 58 2.90 8.54 4.30
CA ALA A 58 3.92 8.94 5.27
C ALA A 58 4.11 7.89 6.36
N LEU A 59 5.32 7.80 6.87
CA LEU A 59 5.69 6.92 7.96
C LEU A 59 6.33 7.74 9.09
N ILE A 60 5.88 7.54 10.32
CA ILE A 60 6.44 8.18 11.52
C ILE A 60 6.98 7.10 12.45
N ARG A 61 8.27 7.20 12.77
CA ARG A 61 8.95 6.35 13.74
C ARG A 61 8.82 6.92 15.14
N THR A 62 8.33 6.10 16.05
CA THR A 62 8.27 6.39 17.49
C THR A 62 9.10 5.36 18.28
N ARG A 63 9.16 5.50 19.61
CA ARG A 63 9.76 4.47 20.49
C ARG A 63 8.88 3.23 20.64
N ALA A 64 7.58 3.32 20.36
CA ALA A 64 6.60 2.25 20.53
C ALA A 64 6.29 1.48 19.23
N GLY A 65 6.90 1.89 18.12
CA GLY A 65 6.63 1.34 16.79
C GLY A 65 6.42 2.45 15.76
N LEU A 66 5.86 2.08 14.62
CA LEU A 66 5.62 2.97 13.48
C LEU A 66 4.14 3.36 13.39
N ILE A 67 3.91 4.54 12.85
CA ILE A 67 2.59 5.04 12.44
C ILE A 67 2.66 5.26 10.93
N LEU A 68 1.76 4.65 10.17
CA LEU A 68 1.57 4.90 8.75
C LEU A 68 0.44 5.91 8.58
N ILE A 69 0.51 6.78 7.57
CA ILE A 69 -0.56 7.72 7.21
C ILE A 69 -0.91 7.45 5.74
N ASP A 70 -2.18 7.11 5.52
CA ASP A 70 -2.79 6.64 4.27
C ASP A 70 -2.22 5.32 3.75
N GLY A 71 -2.85 4.80 2.68
CA GLY A 71 -2.53 3.51 2.08
C GLY A 71 -2.53 3.50 0.55
N ALA A 72 -2.77 4.64 -0.09
CA ALA A 72 -2.94 4.76 -1.54
C ALA A 72 -4.04 3.81 -2.09
N VAL A 73 -3.94 3.45 -3.37
CA VAL A 73 -4.78 2.41 -4.03
C VAL A 73 -4.28 0.98 -3.72
N PRO A 74 -5.13 -0.07 -3.84
CA PRO A 74 -4.79 -1.47 -3.54
C PRO A 74 -3.47 -1.97 -4.14
N GLN A 75 -3.25 -1.71 -5.42
CA GLN A 75 -2.06 -2.18 -6.15
C GLN A 75 -0.75 -1.49 -5.72
N ALA A 76 -0.84 -0.45 -4.90
CA ALA A 76 0.32 0.30 -4.39
C ALA A 76 0.93 -0.31 -3.12
N VAL A 77 0.19 -1.20 -2.44
CA VAL A 77 0.59 -1.76 -1.14
C VAL A 77 1.95 -2.47 -1.20
N PRO A 78 2.26 -3.31 -2.20
CA PRO A 78 3.58 -3.96 -2.29
C PRO A 78 4.74 -2.96 -2.37
N ASP A 79 4.55 -1.84 -3.06
CA ASP A 79 5.56 -0.79 -3.20
C ASP A 79 5.72 -0.01 -1.89
N ILE A 80 4.63 0.31 -1.19
CA ILE A 80 4.68 0.92 0.14
C ILE A 80 5.46 0.03 1.12
N GLU A 81 5.20 -1.28 1.14
CA GLU A 81 5.94 -2.21 1.97
C GLU A 81 7.42 -2.32 1.58
N ALA A 82 7.72 -2.30 0.28
CA ALA A 82 9.08 -2.27 -0.23
C ALA A 82 9.81 -0.98 0.18
N HIS A 83 9.12 0.17 0.14
CA HIS A 83 9.63 1.46 0.59
C HIS A 83 9.92 1.49 2.10
N ILE A 84 9.00 0.96 2.91
CA ILE A 84 9.21 0.76 4.36
C ILE A 84 10.45 -0.10 4.60
N ARG A 85 10.59 -1.21 3.87
CA ARG A 85 11.75 -2.11 3.97
C ARG A 85 13.06 -1.44 3.54
N ALA A 86 13.04 -0.65 2.47
CA ALA A 86 14.21 0.08 1.98
C ALA A 86 14.73 1.11 2.99
N LEU A 87 13.86 1.64 3.84
CA LEU A 87 14.24 2.51 4.97
C LEU A 87 14.73 1.75 6.21
N GLY A 88 14.81 0.42 6.15
CA GLY A 88 15.26 -0.43 7.25
C GLY A 88 14.18 -0.73 8.29
N PHE A 89 12.90 -0.54 7.95
CA PHE A 89 11.76 -0.83 8.81
C PHE A 89 11.01 -2.09 8.38
N SER A 90 10.11 -2.58 9.23
CA SER A 90 9.21 -3.68 8.93
C SER A 90 7.75 -3.22 8.95
N ILE A 91 6.92 -3.72 8.03
CA ILE A 91 5.47 -3.51 8.07
C ILE A 91 4.86 -3.99 9.40
N ARG A 92 5.44 -5.03 10.03
CA ARG A 92 5.00 -5.55 11.34
C ARG A 92 5.30 -4.62 12.53
N ASP A 93 6.14 -3.60 12.32
CA ASP A 93 6.40 -2.57 13.32
C ASP A 93 5.35 -1.45 13.28
N VAL A 94 4.52 -1.39 12.23
CA VAL A 94 3.38 -0.47 12.16
C VAL A 94 2.34 -0.88 13.19
N LYS A 95 1.96 0.07 14.06
CA LYS A 95 0.98 -0.14 15.14
C LYS A 95 -0.32 0.61 14.88
N LEU A 96 -0.22 1.74 14.18
CA LEU A 96 -1.35 2.55 13.76
C LEU A 96 -1.24 2.86 12.28
N ILE A 97 -2.38 2.86 11.60
CA ILE A 97 -2.54 3.43 10.27
C ILE A 97 -3.58 4.54 10.40
N LEU A 98 -3.21 5.78 10.08
CA LEU A 98 -4.10 6.93 10.13
C LEU A 98 -4.64 7.18 8.72
N SER A 99 -5.96 7.28 8.58
CA SER A 99 -6.60 7.69 7.33
C SER A 99 -6.85 9.20 7.38
N THR A 100 -6.42 9.90 6.34
CA THR A 100 -6.73 11.31 6.12
C THR A 100 -8.19 11.47 5.66
N GLU A 101 -8.59 10.67 4.68
CA GLU A 101 -9.95 10.60 4.13
C GLU A 101 -10.30 9.19 3.64
N PRO A 102 -11.60 8.87 3.40
CA PRO A 102 -12.03 7.52 3.04
C PRO A 102 -12.03 7.23 1.54
N HIS A 103 -11.59 8.15 0.68
CA HIS A 103 -11.55 7.94 -0.76
C HIS A 103 -10.56 6.87 -1.18
N TYR A 104 -10.86 6.17 -2.27
CA TYR A 104 -10.16 4.95 -2.66
C TYR A 104 -8.68 5.18 -3.03
N ASP A 105 -8.34 6.39 -3.44
CA ASP A 105 -6.98 6.80 -3.78
C ASP A 105 -6.11 7.03 -2.54
N HIS A 106 -6.69 7.28 -1.37
CA HIS A 106 -5.97 7.36 -0.09
C HIS A 106 -6.17 6.11 0.78
N ALA A 107 -7.36 5.51 0.71
CA ALA A 107 -7.83 4.48 1.64
C ALA A 107 -7.87 3.06 1.05
N GLY A 108 -7.74 2.92 -0.28
CA GLY A 108 -7.93 1.63 -0.96
C GLY A 108 -6.99 0.53 -0.48
N GLY A 109 -5.75 0.89 -0.14
CA GLY A 109 -4.75 -0.06 0.39
C GLY A 109 -4.87 -0.36 1.90
N LEU A 110 -5.71 0.35 2.66
CA LEU A 110 -5.70 0.27 4.13
C LEU A 110 -6.03 -1.12 4.67
N ALA A 111 -6.94 -1.85 4.02
CA ALA A 111 -7.32 -3.19 4.46
C ALA A 111 -6.16 -4.19 4.34
N ALA A 112 -5.40 -4.15 3.24
CA ALA A 112 -4.21 -4.99 3.07
C ALA A 112 -3.10 -4.58 4.06
N LEU A 113 -2.81 -3.29 4.17
CA LEU A 113 -1.79 -2.78 5.09
C LEU A 113 -2.11 -3.13 6.55
N ALA A 114 -3.39 -3.06 6.96
CA ALA A 114 -3.83 -3.47 8.29
C ALA A 114 -3.68 -4.98 8.50
N ARG A 115 -4.02 -5.81 7.51
CA ARG A 115 -3.81 -7.27 7.55
C ARG A 115 -2.33 -7.60 7.71
N ASP A 116 -1.46 -6.96 6.94
CA ASP A 116 -0.04 -7.31 6.83
C ASP A 116 0.78 -6.80 8.03
N SER A 117 0.37 -5.69 8.64
CA SER A 117 0.97 -5.14 9.86
C SER A 117 0.36 -5.64 11.16
N GLY A 118 -0.93 -5.98 11.18
CA GLY A 118 -1.73 -6.13 12.39
C GLY A 118 -2.08 -4.80 13.08
N ALA A 119 -1.88 -3.66 12.41
CA ALA A 119 -2.13 -2.33 12.95
C ALA A 119 -3.62 -1.99 13.03
N GLN A 120 -3.97 -1.12 13.98
CA GLN A 120 -5.29 -0.51 14.03
C GLN A 120 -5.38 0.65 13.03
N VAL A 121 -6.42 0.65 12.20
CA VAL A 121 -6.79 1.81 11.38
C VAL A 121 -7.57 2.81 12.24
N VAL A 122 -7.14 4.08 12.21
CA VAL A 122 -7.75 5.19 12.95
C VAL A 122 -8.20 6.25 11.95
N ALA A 123 -9.46 6.67 12.06
CA ALA A 123 -10.07 7.68 11.23
C ALA A 123 -11.10 8.48 12.06
N SER A 124 -11.61 9.57 11.50
CA SER A 124 -12.78 10.26 12.09
C SER A 124 -14.00 9.32 12.12
N ALA A 125 -14.96 9.59 13.01
CA ALA A 125 -16.14 8.73 13.12
C ALA A 125 -16.94 8.61 11.79
N PRO A 126 -17.15 9.69 11.01
CA PRO A 126 -17.77 9.59 9.69
C PRO A 126 -16.93 8.75 8.71
N ALA A 127 -15.63 9.06 8.57
CA ALA A 127 -14.75 8.31 7.66
C ALA A 127 -14.68 6.83 8.03
N ALA A 128 -14.64 6.49 9.32
CA ALA A 128 -14.64 5.11 9.80
C ALA A 128 -15.94 4.35 9.46
N ALA A 129 -17.08 5.03 9.24
CA ALA A 129 -18.28 4.38 8.75
C ALA A 129 -18.12 3.99 7.27
N VAL A 130 -17.62 4.92 6.45
CA VAL A 130 -17.37 4.71 5.01
C VAL A 130 -16.30 3.63 4.79
N LEU A 131 -15.18 3.70 5.49
CA LEU A 131 -14.08 2.73 5.40
C LEU A 131 -14.51 1.30 5.71
N ARG A 132 -15.45 1.09 6.64
CA ARG A 132 -15.97 -0.24 6.98
C ARG A 132 -16.89 -0.81 5.91
N GLN A 133 -17.61 0.04 5.19
CA GLN A 133 -18.51 -0.37 4.12
C GLN A 133 -17.73 -0.69 2.85
N GLY A 134 -16.72 0.12 2.54
CA GLY A 134 -16.01 0.11 1.26
C GLY A 134 -16.88 0.72 0.17
N GLY A 135 -16.43 1.80 -0.45
CA GLY A 135 -17.19 2.57 -1.44
C GLY A 135 -17.29 4.05 -1.07
N GLY A 136 -18.10 4.79 -1.82
CA GLY A 136 -18.33 6.22 -1.59
C GLY A 136 -19.43 6.48 -0.55
N ASP A 137 -19.47 7.72 -0.07
CA ASP A 137 -20.54 8.26 0.75
C ASP A 137 -21.40 9.21 -0.10
N PRO A 138 -22.73 9.03 -0.22
CA PRO A 138 -23.58 9.96 -0.96
C PRO A 138 -23.55 11.40 -0.43
N ASP A 139 -23.24 11.58 0.85
CA ASP A 139 -23.14 12.91 1.48
C ASP A 139 -21.74 13.54 1.31
N ASP A 140 -20.82 12.84 0.64
CA ASP A 140 -19.50 13.38 0.34
C ASP A 140 -19.59 14.50 -0.70
N PRO A 141 -19.10 15.72 -0.41
CA PRO A 141 -19.08 16.82 -1.37
C PRO A 141 -18.26 16.51 -2.62
N GLN A 142 -17.39 15.50 -2.58
CA GLN A 142 -16.58 15.03 -3.71
C GLN A 142 -17.19 13.82 -4.43
N ALA A 143 -18.38 13.33 -4.05
CA ALA A 143 -18.98 12.14 -4.64
C ALA A 143 -19.16 12.21 -6.17
N ALA A 144 -19.31 13.39 -6.73
CA ALA A 144 -19.42 13.60 -8.18
C ALA A 144 -18.09 13.51 -8.95
N TRP A 145 -16.96 13.42 -8.25
CA TRP A 145 -15.60 13.46 -8.79
C TRP A 145 -14.79 12.19 -8.52
N LEU A 146 -15.37 11.21 -7.83
CA LEU A 146 -14.79 9.89 -7.54
C LEU A 146 -15.16 8.85 -8.60
#